data_AF-A0A536FCV1-F1
#
_entry.id   AF-A0A536FCV1-F1
#
_cell.length_a   1.000
_cell.length_b   1.000
_cell.length_c   1.000
_cell.angle_alpha   90.00
_cell.angle_beta   90.00
_cell.angle_gamma   90.00
#
_symmetry.space_group_name_H-M   'P 1'
#
loop_
_entity.id
_entity.type
_entity.pdbx_description
1 polymer ?
#
loop_
_entity_poly.entity_id
_entity_poly.type
_entity_poly.pdbx_seq_one_letter_code
_entity_poly.pdbx_strand_id
1 'polypeptide(L)'
;MHLFLVGPPGIGKSSVAPALARHFGAAVVELDREIERRARKSCKDVIEQDGMDRFRELESSALMRLQPTPAWVVVDTGGGTPVRDANRTRMRQLGLVVGLRGSLDRVTAGITATMTKRPDQHVAPRDRARSVLAERRAAYADVDVTFDVDDATVEQVARAIAAWLVSARGVRIDITGDRPCRVLIRAGLLEHVGSHLADLGWRGRIALVSDARAATRYAGPLLASLEAAGFEAFSLRVPSGEGAKRLSVAAKLWDGLAAGAVGRDGGVLALGGGSVGDVSGFVAATYLRGVRVAQIPTTLLGMADAAIGGKTAIDIAAGKNLVGAFHSPDAVFADLSVLATLPERQISSGLAEVTKCAFLADREAVAQLGRGLAGMRSGDLGALLAAVTIAAEVKGSIVSRDPREAGLRELLNFGHTMGHAYEVASGYRVTHGEAVAVGMVYATALAERLALASPALRPQLESVLARAALPTRARLPRAVWTYVLRDKKARAGKTRWILPRRIGRFSEVTDVSESALRAAARAVERAA
;
A
#
# COMPACT_ATOMS: atom_id res chain seq x y z
N MET A 1 -4.59 6.10 -4.97
CA MET A 1 -3.94 6.87 -6.08
C MET A 1 -4.81 6.87 -7.35
N HIS A 2 -4.99 8.01 -8.02
CA HIS A 2 -5.65 8.05 -9.34
C HIS A 2 -4.63 8.01 -10.51
N LEU A 3 -4.97 7.33 -11.59
CA LEU A 3 -4.21 7.29 -12.85
C LEU A 3 -5.09 7.88 -13.96
N PHE A 4 -4.84 9.12 -14.35
CA PHE A 4 -5.60 9.82 -15.38
C PHE A 4 -5.02 9.53 -16.76
N LEU A 5 -5.79 8.89 -17.64
CA LEU A 5 -5.42 8.76 -19.05
C LEU A 5 -5.86 10.00 -19.79
N VAL A 6 -4.91 10.72 -20.38
CA VAL A 6 -5.10 11.97 -21.12
C VAL A 6 -4.64 11.81 -22.56
N GLY A 7 -5.36 12.40 -23.51
CA GLY A 7 -4.96 12.39 -24.91
C GLY A 7 -6.12 12.72 -25.86
N PRO A 8 -5.84 12.81 -27.17
CA PRO A 8 -6.83 13.15 -28.18
C PRO A 8 -8.10 12.25 -28.13
N PRO A 9 -9.27 12.75 -28.56
CA PRO A 9 -10.45 11.91 -28.76
C PRO A 9 -10.14 10.72 -29.68
N GLY A 10 -10.70 9.55 -29.39
CA GLY A 10 -10.50 8.36 -30.22
C GLY A 10 -9.12 7.67 -30.08
N ILE A 11 -8.18 8.20 -29.30
CA ILE A 11 -6.82 7.62 -29.17
C ILE A 11 -6.78 6.25 -28.47
N GLY A 12 -7.89 5.80 -27.88
CA GLY A 12 -8.00 4.48 -27.23
C GLY A 12 -8.03 4.49 -25.70
N LYS A 13 -8.17 5.66 -25.04
CA LYS A 13 -8.22 5.77 -23.57
C LYS A 13 -9.26 4.85 -22.90
N SER A 14 -10.49 4.84 -23.41
CA SER A 14 -11.59 3.99 -22.91
C SER A 14 -11.30 2.50 -23.02
N SER A 15 -10.42 2.09 -23.93
CA SER A 15 -9.99 0.69 -24.10
C SER A 15 -8.77 0.37 -23.24
N VAL A 16 -7.82 1.30 -23.14
CA VAL A 16 -6.60 1.15 -22.31
C VAL A 16 -6.95 1.17 -20.82
N ALA A 17 -7.93 1.97 -20.38
CA ALA A 17 -8.25 2.10 -18.96
C ALA A 17 -8.62 0.77 -18.29
N PRO A 18 -9.55 -0.06 -18.83
CA PRO A 18 -9.84 -1.38 -18.26
C PRO A 18 -8.65 -2.36 -18.35
N ALA A 19 -7.90 -2.33 -19.46
CA ALA A 19 -6.74 -3.20 -19.62
C ALA A 19 -5.66 -2.89 -18.57
N LEU A 20 -5.38 -1.60 -18.34
CA LEU A 20 -4.44 -1.12 -17.33
C LEU A 20 -4.93 -1.43 -15.90
N ALA A 21 -6.22 -1.22 -15.64
CA ALA A 21 -6.80 -1.45 -14.32
C ALA A 21 -6.64 -2.91 -13.84
N ARG A 22 -6.68 -3.88 -14.76
CA ARG A 22 -6.45 -5.31 -14.44
C ARG A 22 -5.10 -5.58 -13.79
N HIS A 23 -4.03 -4.87 -14.19
CA HIS A 23 -2.69 -5.05 -13.61
C HIS A 23 -2.61 -4.65 -12.13
N PHE A 24 -3.51 -3.78 -11.65
CA PHE A 24 -3.48 -3.26 -10.29
C PHE A 24 -4.71 -3.67 -9.46
N GLY A 25 -5.61 -4.45 -10.07
CA GLY A 25 -6.96 -4.67 -9.54
C GLY A 25 -7.75 -3.37 -9.36
N ALA A 26 -7.40 -2.29 -10.06
CA ALA A 26 -7.98 -0.96 -9.87
C ALA A 26 -9.44 -0.88 -10.35
N ALA A 27 -10.18 0.12 -9.87
CA ALA A 27 -11.45 0.51 -10.47
C ALA A 27 -11.21 1.33 -11.74
N VAL A 28 -12.22 1.36 -12.62
CA VAL A 28 -12.23 2.24 -13.79
C VAL A 28 -13.33 3.28 -13.62
N VAL A 29 -13.00 4.54 -13.84
CA VAL A 29 -13.97 5.63 -13.94
C VAL A 29 -13.89 6.22 -15.35
N GLU A 30 -14.99 6.13 -16.08
CA GLU A 30 -15.17 6.82 -17.37
C GLU A 30 -15.91 8.13 -17.12
N LEU A 31 -15.24 9.28 -17.32
CA LEU A 31 -15.86 10.57 -17.03
C LEU A 31 -17.10 10.82 -17.90
N ASP A 32 -17.08 10.41 -19.18
CA ASP A 32 -18.22 10.53 -20.09
C ASP A 32 -19.45 9.79 -19.53
N ARG A 33 -19.29 8.57 -18.99
CA ARG A 33 -20.41 7.84 -18.35
C ARG A 33 -20.92 8.54 -17.10
N GLU A 34 -20.03 9.15 -16.31
CA GLU A 34 -20.43 9.88 -15.11
C GLU A 34 -21.20 11.17 -15.45
N ILE A 35 -20.87 11.81 -16.57
CA ILE A 35 -21.64 12.93 -17.12
C ILE A 35 -23.03 12.45 -17.54
N GLU A 36 -23.13 11.38 -18.33
CA GLU A 36 -24.42 10.86 -18.80
C GLU A 36 -25.35 10.46 -17.66
N ARG A 37 -24.81 9.75 -16.68
CA ARG A 37 -25.55 9.33 -15.48
C ARG A 37 -26.12 10.52 -14.71
N ARG A 38 -25.39 11.64 -14.64
CA ARG A 38 -25.82 12.85 -13.92
C ARG A 38 -26.77 13.70 -14.74
N ALA A 39 -26.48 13.87 -16.02
CA ALA A 39 -27.32 14.64 -16.93
C ALA A 39 -28.63 13.91 -17.27
N ARG A 40 -28.69 12.58 -17.06
CA ARG A 40 -29.77 11.70 -17.53
C ARG A 40 -30.02 11.84 -19.04
N LYS A 41 -28.94 12.12 -19.77
CA LYS A 41 -28.87 12.40 -21.20
C LYS A 41 -27.59 11.78 -21.74
N SER A 42 -27.56 11.37 -23.00
CA SER A 42 -26.28 10.96 -23.62
C SER A 42 -25.35 12.17 -23.74
N CYS A 43 -24.03 11.95 -23.83
CA CYS A 43 -23.10 13.05 -24.06
C CYS A 43 -23.44 13.83 -25.34
N LYS A 44 -23.96 13.11 -26.36
CA LYS A 44 -24.51 13.68 -27.59
C LYS A 44 -25.64 14.66 -27.28
N ASP A 45 -26.67 14.20 -26.56
CA ASP A 45 -27.86 15.02 -26.30
C ASP A 45 -27.52 16.25 -25.44
N VAL A 46 -26.56 16.12 -24.51
CA VAL A 46 -26.06 17.27 -23.72
C VAL A 46 -25.43 18.31 -24.64
N ILE A 47 -24.61 17.89 -25.62
CA ILE A 47 -23.94 18.83 -26.54
C ILE A 47 -24.97 19.48 -27.47
N GLU A 48 -25.89 18.70 -28.04
CA GLU A 48 -26.90 19.17 -29.00
C GLU A 48 -27.94 20.11 -28.35
N GLN A 49 -28.38 19.80 -27.13
CA GLN A 49 -29.46 20.54 -26.45
C GLN A 49 -28.94 21.65 -25.54
N ASP A 50 -27.84 21.39 -24.83
CA ASP A 50 -27.36 22.27 -23.76
C ASP A 50 -26.03 22.97 -24.13
N GLY A 51 -25.41 22.60 -25.26
CA GLY A 51 -24.22 23.24 -25.81
C GLY A 51 -22.88 22.72 -25.28
N MET A 52 -21.81 23.01 -26.03
CA MET A 52 -20.45 22.53 -25.71
C MET A 52 -19.88 23.10 -24.41
N ASP A 53 -20.21 24.34 -24.06
CA ASP A 53 -19.72 24.96 -22.82
C ASP A 53 -20.31 24.28 -21.59
N ARG A 54 -21.61 23.94 -21.65
CA ARG A 54 -22.27 23.16 -20.60
C ARG A 54 -21.64 21.77 -20.47
N PHE A 55 -21.36 21.10 -21.58
CA PHE A 55 -20.66 19.82 -21.56
C PHE A 55 -19.29 19.92 -20.85
N ARG A 56 -18.50 20.97 -21.15
CA ARG A 56 -17.19 21.21 -20.49
C ARG A 56 -17.30 21.49 -18.99
N GLU A 57 -18.36 22.18 -18.56
CA GLU A 57 -18.68 22.34 -17.14
C GLU A 57 -18.97 21.00 -16.47
N LEU A 58 -19.74 20.12 -17.13
CA LEU A 58 -20.04 18.79 -16.62
C LEU A 58 -18.79 17.90 -16.57
N GLU A 59 -17.90 17.95 -17.56
CA GLU A 59 -16.57 17.28 -17.51
C GLU A 59 -15.80 17.72 -16.26
N SER A 60 -15.73 19.03 -16.02
CA SER A 60 -15.01 19.59 -14.86
C SER A 60 -15.70 19.16 -13.55
N SER A 61 -17.02 19.22 -13.49
CA SER A 61 -17.81 18.80 -12.32
C SER A 61 -17.71 17.29 -12.04
N ALA A 62 -17.57 16.45 -13.06
CA ALA A 62 -17.32 15.02 -12.90
C ALA A 62 -15.96 14.79 -12.25
N LEU A 63 -14.90 15.41 -12.79
CA LEU A 63 -13.54 15.33 -12.27
C LEU A 63 -13.41 15.86 -10.84
N MET A 64 -14.01 17.03 -10.54
CA MET A 64 -13.88 17.67 -9.22
C MET A 64 -14.52 16.86 -8.09
N ARG A 65 -15.46 15.97 -8.39
CA ARG A 65 -16.09 15.10 -7.39
C ARG A 65 -15.29 13.85 -7.06
N LEU A 66 -14.27 13.51 -7.84
CA LEU A 66 -13.36 12.42 -7.48
C LEU A 66 -12.72 12.72 -6.13
N GLN A 67 -12.80 11.74 -5.22
CA GLN A 67 -12.25 11.85 -3.88
C GLN A 67 -10.87 11.20 -3.82
N PRO A 68 -9.98 11.68 -2.94
CA PRO A 68 -8.80 10.92 -2.56
C PRO A 68 -9.23 9.56 -2.01
N THR A 69 -8.55 8.50 -2.45
CA THR A 69 -8.73 7.14 -1.92
C THR A 69 -7.37 6.44 -1.97
N PRO A 70 -7.08 5.58 -0.98
CA PRO A 70 -5.89 4.75 -1.03
C PRO A 70 -5.98 3.68 -2.11
N ALA A 71 -7.19 3.33 -2.54
CA ALA A 71 -7.39 2.47 -3.69
C ALA A 71 -6.87 3.13 -4.98
N TRP A 72 -6.51 2.31 -5.95
CA TRP A 72 -6.13 2.73 -7.28
C TRP A 72 -7.36 2.81 -8.17
N VAL A 73 -7.44 3.91 -8.90
CA VAL A 73 -8.52 4.17 -9.86
C VAL A 73 -7.90 4.65 -11.16
N VAL A 74 -8.21 3.97 -12.26
CA VAL A 74 -7.86 4.43 -13.60
C VAL A 74 -9.00 5.28 -14.13
N VAL A 75 -8.71 6.52 -14.48
CA VAL A 75 -9.70 7.50 -14.93
C VAL A 75 -9.51 7.73 -16.42
N ASP A 76 -10.49 7.32 -17.22
CA ASP A 76 -10.59 7.71 -18.62
C ASP A 76 -11.15 9.13 -18.70
N THR A 77 -10.30 10.07 -19.12
CA THR A 77 -10.69 11.47 -19.25
C THR A 77 -11.30 11.76 -20.62
N GLY A 78 -12.31 12.62 -20.67
CA GLY A 78 -12.79 13.15 -21.93
C GLY A 78 -11.68 13.95 -22.62
N GLY A 79 -11.61 13.91 -23.96
CA GLY A 79 -10.54 14.61 -24.68
C GLY A 79 -10.50 16.13 -24.45
N GLY A 80 -11.59 16.73 -23.96
CA GLY A 80 -11.68 18.16 -23.59
C GLY A 80 -11.32 18.44 -22.13
N THR A 81 -11.41 17.44 -21.25
CA THR A 81 -11.14 17.54 -19.82
C THR A 81 -9.82 18.26 -19.47
N PRO A 82 -8.65 17.95 -20.07
CA PRO A 82 -7.37 18.58 -19.69
C PRO A 82 -7.21 20.03 -20.17
N VAL A 83 -8.11 20.55 -21.01
CA VAL A 83 -7.96 21.91 -21.59
C VAL A 83 -8.01 22.99 -20.50
N ARG A 84 -8.79 22.77 -19.44
CA ARG A 84 -8.88 23.71 -18.30
C ARG A 84 -7.77 23.46 -17.29
N ASP A 85 -7.06 24.52 -16.91
CA ASP A 85 -5.96 24.46 -15.94
C ASP A 85 -6.38 23.93 -14.56
N ALA A 86 -7.59 24.29 -14.12
CA ALA A 86 -8.17 23.78 -12.89
C ALA A 86 -8.31 22.25 -12.91
N ASN A 87 -8.65 21.66 -14.07
CA ASN A 87 -8.76 20.21 -14.21
C ASN A 87 -7.38 19.55 -14.14
N ARG A 88 -6.37 20.10 -14.82
CA ARG A 88 -5.00 19.57 -14.73
C ARG A 88 -4.44 19.65 -13.31
N THR A 89 -4.67 20.77 -12.64
CA THR A 89 -4.32 20.95 -11.22
C THR A 89 -4.99 19.88 -10.35
N ARG A 90 -6.30 19.64 -10.54
CA ARG A 90 -7.03 18.61 -9.78
C ARG A 90 -6.50 17.21 -10.05
N MET A 91 -6.17 16.88 -11.31
CA MET A 91 -5.59 15.59 -11.66
C MET A 91 -4.25 15.38 -10.94
N ARG A 92 -3.35 16.37 -10.96
CA ARG A 92 -2.05 16.31 -10.27
C ARG A 92 -2.17 16.23 -8.75
N GLN A 93 -3.21 16.82 -8.15
CA GLN A 93 -3.49 16.68 -6.72
C GLN A 93 -3.96 15.27 -6.33
N LEU A 94 -4.66 14.57 -7.24
CA LEU A 94 -5.27 13.27 -6.97
C LEU A 94 -4.39 12.08 -7.38
N GLY A 95 -3.45 12.29 -8.31
CA GLY A 95 -2.54 11.25 -8.74
C GLY A 95 -1.75 11.62 -10.00
N LEU A 96 -1.47 10.62 -10.82
CA LEU A 96 -0.59 10.74 -11.98
C LEU A 96 -1.39 10.95 -13.27
N VAL A 97 -0.83 11.76 -14.16
CA VAL A 97 -1.38 12.05 -15.48
C VAL A 97 -0.54 11.34 -16.54
N VAL A 98 -1.13 10.36 -17.21
CA VAL A 98 -0.50 9.55 -18.25
C VAL A 98 -1.04 9.99 -19.61
N GLY A 99 -0.17 10.54 -20.45
CA GLY A 99 -0.48 10.92 -21.82
C GLY A 99 -0.48 9.73 -22.78
N LEU A 100 -1.48 9.65 -23.64
CA LEU A 100 -1.50 8.78 -24.82
C LEU A 100 -1.37 9.65 -26.07
N ARG A 101 -0.36 9.37 -26.88
CA ARG A 101 -0.07 10.06 -28.14
C ARG A 101 -0.14 9.07 -29.30
N GLY A 102 -0.49 9.55 -30.48
CA GLY A 102 -0.35 8.82 -31.73
C GLY A 102 -0.38 9.77 -32.91
N SER A 103 -0.15 9.21 -34.08
CA SER A 103 -0.13 9.87 -35.39
C SER A 103 -1.45 10.56 -35.73
N LEU A 104 -1.39 11.51 -36.67
CA LEU A 104 -2.60 12.13 -37.22
C LEU A 104 -3.57 11.08 -37.77
N ASP A 105 -3.04 10.04 -38.42
CA ASP A 105 -3.84 8.97 -39.01
C ASP A 105 -4.55 8.15 -37.92
N ARG A 106 -3.85 7.83 -36.82
CA ARG A 106 -4.44 7.15 -35.66
C ARG A 106 -5.56 7.95 -35.01
N VAL A 107 -5.33 9.24 -34.76
CA VAL A 107 -6.36 10.14 -34.19
C VAL A 107 -7.54 10.28 -35.14
N THR A 108 -7.28 10.39 -36.46
CA THR A 108 -8.32 10.46 -37.49
C THR A 108 -9.19 9.21 -37.46
N ALA A 109 -8.60 8.01 -37.47
CA ALA A 109 -9.33 6.75 -37.40
C ALA A 109 -10.18 6.64 -36.13
N GLY A 110 -9.63 7.06 -34.99
CA GLY A 110 -10.35 7.08 -33.71
C GLY A 110 -11.54 8.05 -33.68
N ILE A 111 -11.38 9.25 -34.26
CA ILE A 111 -12.49 10.21 -34.40
C ILE A 111 -13.56 9.62 -35.31
N THR A 112 -13.18 9.09 -36.49
CA THR A 112 -14.11 8.42 -37.42
C THR A 112 -14.94 7.34 -36.72
N ALA A 113 -14.29 6.47 -35.94
CA ALA A 113 -14.96 5.39 -35.21
C ALA A 113 -15.92 5.89 -34.10
N THR A 114 -15.78 7.13 -33.65
CA THR A 114 -16.58 7.71 -32.57
C THR A 114 -17.56 8.79 -33.04
N MET A 115 -17.59 9.12 -34.34
CA MET A 115 -18.49 10.15 -34.91
C MET A 115 -19.97 9.88 -34.64
N THR A 116 -20.39 8.60 -34.61
CA THR A 116 -21.78 8.23 -34.29
C THR A 116 -22.23 8.63 -32.89
N LYS A 117 -21.30 8.85 -31.96
CA LYS A 117 -21.57 9.28 -30.58
C LYS A 117 -21.59 10.81 -30.39
N ARG A 118 -21.27 11.60 -31.44
CA ARG A 118 -21.18 13.07 -31.38
C ARG A 118 -21.56 13.68 -32.76
N PRO A 119 -22.85 13.84 -33.06
CA PRO A 119 -23.32 14.45 -34.30
C PRO A 119 -23.08 15.97 -34.28
N ASP A 120 -23.26 16.62 -35.43
CA ASP A 120 -22.80 17.98 -35.78
C ASP A 120 -21.31 18.12 -36.12
N GLN A 121 -20.74 17.12 -36.79
CA GLN A 121 -19.39 17.22 -37.36
C GLN A 121 -19.47 17.54 -38.87
N HIS A 122 -19.70 18.82 -39.22
CA HIS A 122 -19.60 19.32 -40.61
C HIS A 122 -18.15 19.38 -41.15
N VAL A 123 -17.18 18.84 -40.40
CA VAL A 123 -15.74 18.91 -40.70
C VAL A 123 -15.20 17.49 -40.88
N ALA A 124 -14.38 17.28 -41.92
CA ALA A 124 -13.77 15.98 -42.18
C ALA A 124 -12.96 15.50 -40.95
N PRO A 125 -13.01 14.20 -40.60
CA PRO A 125 -12.34 13.66 -39.41
C PRO A 125 -10.85 14.02 -39.31
N ARG A 126 -10.16 14.06 -40.46
CA ARG A 126 -8.73 14.40 -40.55
C ARG A 126 -8.46 15.87 -40.19
N ASP A 127 -9.29 16.79 -40.66
CA ASP A 127 -9.16 18.22 -40.34
C ASP A 127 -9.51 18.48 -38.88
N ARG A 128 -10.51 17.76 -38.36
CA ARG A 128 -10.83 17.82 -36.93
C ARG A 128 -9.69 17.28 -36.07
N ALA A 129 -9.09 16.15 -36.45
CA ALA A 129 -7.91 15.60 -35.77
C ALA A 129 -6.76 16.63 -35.74
N ARG A 130 -6.49 17.29 -36.88
CA ARG A 130 -5.46 18.33 -36.98
C ARG A 130 -5.76 19.53 -36.08
N SER A 131 -6.98 20.06 -36.11
CA SER A 131 -7.40 21.17 -35.24
C SER A 131 -7.27 20.80 -33.76
N VAL A 132 -7.76 19.63 -33.34
CA VAL A 132 -7.69 19.20 -31.94
C VAL A 132 -6.25 19.02 -31.46
N LEU A 133 -5.39 18.41 -32.28
CA LEU A 133 -3.98 18.22 -31.95
C LEU A 133 -3.24 19.55 -31.84
N ALA A 134 -3.57 20.53 -32.69
CA ALA A 134 -2.97 21.86 -32.63
C ALA A 134 -3.48 22.67 -31.43
N GLU A 135 -4.79 22.81 -31.28
CA GLU A 135 -5.44 23.62 -30.24
C GLU A 135 -5.13 23.12 -28.82
N ARG A 136 -4.98 21.80 -28.63
CA ARG A 136 -4.82 21.19 -27.29
C ARG A 136 -3.41 20.71 -27.00
N ARG A 137 -2.43 21.06 -27.86
CA ARG A 137 -1.04 20.59 -27.74
C ARG A 137 -0.45 20.82 -26.35
N ALA A 138 -0.60 22.03 -25.81
CA ALA A 138 -0.07 22.38 -24.49
C ALA A 138 -0.73 21.55 -23.38
N ALA A 139 -2.05 21.38 -23.43
CA ALA A 139 -2.79 20.61 -22.44
C ALA A 139 -2.45 19.11 -22.47
N TYR A 140 -2.18 18.52 -23.64
CA TYR A 140 -1.75 17.13 -23.76
C TYR A 140 -0.27 16.91 -23.45
N ALA A 141 0.55 17.97 -23.44
CA ALA A 141 1.94 17.91 -23.03
C ALA A 141 2.14 18.04 -21.51
N ASP A 142 1.17 18.61 -20.79
CA ASP A 142 1.19 18.72 -19.32
C ASP A 142 0.78 17.39 -18.64
N VAL A 143 1.66 16.40 -18.77
CA VAL A 143 1.52 15.04 -18.24
C VAL A 143 2.80 14.59 -17.54
N ASP A 144 2.73 13.55 -16.71
CA ASP A 144 3.93 13.01 -16.02
C ASP A 144 4.76 12.10 -16.93
N VAL A 145 4.11 11.43 -17.90
CA VAL A 145 4.74 10.55 -18.89
C VAL A 145 3.82 10.42 -20.10
N THR A 146 4.38 10.15 -21.27
CA THR A 146 3.62 9.90 -22.50
C THR A 146 3.97 8.54 -23.08
N PHE A 147 2.96 7.82 -23.56
CA PHE A 147 3.11 6.56 -24.31
C PHE A 147 2.58 6.74 -25.72
N ASP A 148 3.35 6.25 -26.69
CA ASP A 148 2.90 6.16 -28.07
C ASP A 148 1.96 4.95 -28.24
N VAL A 149 0.89 5.14 -28.99
CA VAL A 149 -0.10 4.09 -29.28
C VAL A 149 -0.10 3.69 -30.75
N ASP A 150 0.72 4.34 -31.59
CA ASP A 150 0.92 3.91 -32.97
C ASP A 150 1.49 2.48 -32.98
N ASP A 151 0.94 1.65 -33.87
CA ASP A 151 1.33 0.25 -34.07
C ASP A 151 1.28 -0.68 -32.83
N ALA A 152 0.68 -0.21 -31.74
CA ALA A 152 0.55 -0.95 -30.48
C ALA A 152 -0.90 -1.39 -30.23
N THR A 153 -1.07 -2.60 -29.72
CA THR A 153 -2.35 -3.07 -29.18
C THR A 153 -2.65 -2.39 -27.84
N VAL A 154 -3.94 -2.40 -27.47
CA VAL A 154 -4.40 -1.89 -26.16
C VAL A 154 -3.66 -2.57 -25.01
N GLU A 155 -3.46 -3.89 -25.09
CA GLU A 155 -2.73 -4.68 -24.11
C GLU A 155 -1.25 -4.31 -24.03
N GLN A 156 -0.60 -4.01 -25.17
CA GLN A 156 0.80 -3.59 -25.18
C GLN A 156 0.97 -2.22 -24.50
N VAL A 157 0.09 -1.26 -24.81
CA VAL A 157 0.10 0.07 -24.17
C VAL A 157 -0.16 -0.06 -22.67
N ALA A 158 -1.19 -0.81 -22.26
CA ALA A 158 -1.49 -1.03 -20.85
C ALA A 158 -0.31 -1.68 -20.09
N ARG A 159 0.33 -2.69 -20.70
CA ARG A 159 1.50 -3.35 -20.12
C ARG A 159 2.69 -2.40 -20.01
N ALA A 160 2.94 -1.55 -21.01
CA ALA A 160 4.02 -0.58 -20.97
C ALA A 160 3.84 0.43 -19.84
N ILE A 161 2.61 0.95 -19.67
CA ILE A 161 2.27 1.86 -18.56
C ILE A 161 2.45 1.14 -17.22
N ALA A 162 1.97 -0.10 -17.10
CA ALA A 162 2.10 -0.88 -15.88
C ALA A 162 3.57 -1.16 -15.51
N ALA A 163 4.40 -1.54 -16.49
CA ALA A 163 5.82 -1.80 -16.30
C ALA A 163 6.58 -0.53 -15.86
N TRP A 164 6.27 0.62 -16.47
CA TRP A 164 6.83 1.91 -16.05
C TRP A 164 6.46 2.26 -14.60
N LEU A 165 5.19 2.08 -14.23
CA LEU A 165 4.74 2.31 -12.85
C LEU A 165 5.44 1.40 -11.85
N VAL A 166 5.60 0.12 -12.18
CA VAL A 166 6.19 -0.89 -11.28
C VAL A 166 7.70 -0.71 -11.11
N SER A 167 8.44 -0.48 -12.20
CA SER A 167 9.91 -0.60 -12.19
C SER A 167 10.65 0.73 -12.29
N ALA A 168 10.06 1.76 -12.91
CA ALA A 168 10.72 3.06 -13.08
C ALA A 168 10.20 4.09 -12.07
N ARG A 169 8.88 4.30 -12.04
CA ARG A 169 8.25 5.37 -11.26
C ARG A 169 8.03 5.00 -9.79
N GLY A 170 7.55 3.79 -9.53
CA GLY A 170 7.13 3.34 -8.20
C GLY A 170 6.07 4.23 -7.54
N VAL A 171 5.88 4.04 -6.24
CA VAL A 171 5.07 4.91 -5.39
C VAL A 171 5.93 5.47 -4.26
N ARG A 172 5.73 6.76 -3.96
CA ARG A 172 6.33 7.45 -2.82
C ARG A 172 5.24 7.91 -1.88
N ILE A 173 5.37 7.58 -0.60
CA ILE A 173 4.48 8.04 0.47
C ILE A 173 5.34 8.73 1.52
N ASP A 174 5.03 9.99 1.81
CA ASP A 174 5.71 10.74 2.86
C ASP A 174 4.85 10.70 4.15
N ILE A 175 5.39 10.07 5.19
CA ILE A 175 4.76 9.98 6.51
C ILE A 175 5.30 11.13 7.36
N THR A 176 4.40 11.94 7.90
CA THR A 176 4.76 13.14 8.68
C THR A 176 4.87 12.81 10.18
N GLY A 177 5.53 13.70 10.93
CA GLY A 177 5.74 13.56 12.38
C GLY A 177 7.09 14.17 12.81
N ASP A 178 7.47 14.00 14.08
CA ASP A 178 8.72 14.53 14.66
C ASP A 178 9.97 14.09 13.86
N ARG A 179 9.95 12.85 13.36
CA ARG A 179 10.92 12.32 12.40
C ARG A 179 10.16 11.82 11.17
N PRO A 180 10.16 12.58 10.05
CA PRO A 180 9.45 12.18 8.85
C PRO A 180 10.08 10.92 8.24
N CYS A 181 9.25 10.09 7.63
CA CYS A 181 9.68 8.84 7.01
C CYS A 181 9.20 8.82 5.55
N ARG A 182 10.12 8.54 4.62
CA ARG A 182 9.80 8.34 3.21
C ARG A 182 9.67 6.85 2.88
N VAL A 183 8.48 6.42 2.49
CA VAL A 183 8.25 5.06 1.98
C VAL A 183 8.33 5.07 0.46
N LEU A 184 9.23 4.27 -0.10
CA LEU A 184 9.42 4.06 -1.53
C LEU A 184 9.08 2.61 -1.88
N ILE A 185 8.16 2.43 -2.82
CA ILE A 185 7.68 1.12 -3.24
C ILE A 185 7.91 0.98 -4.75
N ARG A 186 8.78 0.05 -5.15
CA ARG A 186 9.16 -0.15 -6.56
C ARG A 186 9.79 -1.52 -6.74
N ALA A 187 9.75 -2.10 -7.94
CA ALA A 187 10.61 -3.24 -8.27
C ALA A 187 12.02 -2.74 -8.65
N GLY A 188 13.09 -3.43 -8.20
CA GLY A 188 14.47 -3.05 -8.52
C GLY A 188 14.92 -1.78 -7.78
N LEU A 189 14.41 -1.57 -6.57
CA LEU A 189 14.77 -0.45 -5.72
C LEU A 189 16.14 -0.62 -5.06
N LEU A 190 16.60 -1.86 -4.82
CA LEU A 190 17.90 -2.13 -4.17
C LEU A 190 19.08 -1.45 -4.87
N GLU A 191 19.06 -1.41 -6.21
CA GLU A 191 20.10 -0.78 -7.03
C GLU A 191 20.15 0.75 -6.89
N HIS A 192 19.14 1.37 -6.26
CA HIS A 192 18.99 2.82 -6.18
C HIS A 192 18.89 3.32 -4.72
N VAL A 193 19.11 2.46 -3.72
CA VAL A 193 19.05 2.85 -2.31
C VAL A 193 20.11 3.91 -1.97
N GLY A 194 21.33 3.78 -2.50
CA GLY A 194 22.41 4.74 -2.24
C GLY A 194 22.05 6.16 -2.66
N SER A 195 21.58 6.35 -3.89
CA SER A 195 21.16 7.67 -4.38
C SER A 195 20.05 8.27 -3.51
N HIS A 196 19.07 7.47 -3.10
CA HIS A 196 17.99 7.95 -2.24
C HIS A 196 18.45 8.32 -0.83
N LEU A 197 19.40 7.58 -0.25
CA LEU A 197 19.98 7.95 1.05
C LEU A 197 20.78 9.25 0.96
N ALA A 198 21.53 9.46 -0.13
CA ALA A 198 22.26 10.70 -0.38
C ALA A 198 21.31 11.91 -0.46
N ASP A 199 20.17 11.76 -1.16
CA ASP A 199 19.09 12.76 -1.25
C ASP A 199 18.44 13.08 0.10
N LEU A 200 18.42 12.11 1.02
CA LEU A 200 17.91 12.27 2.39
C LEU A 200 18.96 12.87 3.35
N GLY A 201 20.12 13.26 2.82
CA GLY A 201 21.19 13.92 3.58
C GLY A 201 22.04 12.97 4.43
N TRP A 202 22.02 11.66 4.16
CA TRP A 202 22.95 10.73 4.80
C TRP A 202 24.38 11.01 4.35
N ARG A 203 25.35 10.97 5.26
CA ARG A 203 26.78 11.12 4.98
C ARG A 203 27.58 10.19 5.88
N GLY A 204 28.73 9.70 5.43
CA GLY A 204 29.60 8.84 6.26
C GLY A 204 29.17 7.36 6.28
N ARG A 205 29.49 6.65 7.37
CA ARG A 205 29.48 5.18 7.40
C ARG A 205 28.11 4.55 7.62
N ILE A 206 27.83 3.49 6.87
CA ILE A 206 26.57 2.73 6.93
C ILE A 206 26.85 1.30 7.42
N ALA A 207 26.14 0.88 8.46
CA ALA A 207 26.08 -0.52 8.87
C ALA A 207 24.88 -1.23 8.23
N LEU A 208 25.14 -2.16 7.31
CA LEU A 208 24.12 -3.03 6.73
C LEU A 208 23.84 -4.21 7.67
N VAL A 209 22.74 -4.14 8.41
CA VAL A 209 22.30 -5.20 9.33
C VAL A 209 21.37 -6.16 8.59
N SER A 210 21.73 -7.44 8.52
CA SER A 210 20.95 -8.43 7.76
C SER A 210 20.99 -9.84 8.35
N ASP A 211 19.94 -10.62 8.09
CA ASP A 211 19.99 -12.06 8.31
C ASP A 211 20.71 -12.79 7.17
N ALA A 212 21.14 -14.03 7.39
CA ALA A 212 21.93 -14.79 6.42
C ALA A 212 21.23 -14.96 5.06
N ARG A 213 19.91 -15.20 5.03
CA ARG A 213 19.16 -15.42 3.79
C ARG A 213 19.03 -14.13 2.99
N ALA A 214 18.72 -13.03 3.66
CA ALA A 214 18.59 -11.73 3.04
C ALA A 214 19.95 -11.25 2.51
N ALA A 215 21.01 -11.40 3.30
CA ALA A 215 22.34 -10.97 2.91
C ALA A 215 22.87 -11.71 1.67
N THR A 216 22.74 -13.03 1.63
CA THR A 216 23.21 -13.83 0.48
C THR A 216 22.52 -13.43 -0.82
N ARG A 217 21.24 -13.04 -0.78
CA ARG A 217 20.47 -12.72 -1.98
C ARG A 217 20.55 -11.27 -2.41
N TYR A 218 20.62 -10.34 -1.45
CA TYR A 218 20.28 -8.94 -1.70
C TYR A 218 21.36 -7.95 -1.27
N ALA A 219 22.37 -8.37 -0.49
CA ALA A 219 23.41 -7.44 -0.05
C ALA A 219 24.28 -6.94 -1.21
N GLY A 220 24.55 -7.77 -2.23
CA GLY A 220 25.42 -7.41 -3.36
C GLY A 220 24.94 -6.16 -4.11
N PRO A 221 23.76 -6.17 -4.75
CA PRO A 221 23.22 -5.01 -5.45
C PRO A 221 23.09 -3.77 -4.56
N LEU A 222 22.75 -3.98 -3.29
CA LEU A 222 22.61 -2.90 -2.32
C LEU A 222 23.94 -2.24 -2.00
N LEU A 223 24.98 -3.02 -1.69
CA LEU A 223 26.32 -2.50 -1.39
C LEU A 223 26.90 -1.76 -2.60
N ALA A 224 26.70 -2.28 -3.82
CA ALA A 224 27.08 -1.59 -5.04
C ALA A 224 26.37 -0.24 -5.21
N SER A 225 25.07 -0.16 -4.88
CA SER A 225 24.31 1.09 -4.88
C SER A 225 24.85 2.12 -3.87
N LEU A 226 25.23 1.66 -2.67
CA LEU A 226 25.82 2.50 -1.62
C LEU A 226 27.20 3.03 -2.05
N GLU A 227 28.05 2.16 -2.59
CA GLU A 227 29.38 2.53 -3.09
C GLU A 227 29.31 3.54 -4.23
N ALA A 228 28.41 3.33 -5.20
CA ALA A 228 28.18 4.25 -6.32
C ALA A 228 27.72 5.65 -5.85
N ALA A 229 27.06 5.73 -4.70
CA ALA A 229 26.66 6.99 -4.07
C ALA A 229 27.72 7.56 -3.10
N GLY A 230 28.90 6.95 -3.01
CA GLY A 230 30.03 7.42 -2.21
C GLY A 230 29.96 7.06 -0.72
N PHE A 231 29.15 6.07 -0.34
CA PHE A 231 29.08 5.60 1.05
C PHE A 231 30.11 4.50 1.34
N GLU A 232 30.74 4.60 2.51
CA GLU A 232 31.46 3.48 3.11
C GLU A 232 30.46 2.59 3.87
N ALA A 233 30.27 1.35 3.42
CA ALA A 233 29.35 0.40 4.03
C ALA A 233 30.03 -0.88 4.49
N PHE A 234 29.62 -1.39 5.65
CA PHE A 234 30.06 -2.70 6.14
C PHE A 234 28.86 -3.51 6.66
N SER A 235 28.98 -4.84 6.66
CA SER A 235 27.87 -5.74 7.01
C SER A 235 27.95 -6.25 8.45
N LEU A 236 26.82 -6.23 9.14
CA LEU A 236 26.61 -6.89 10.43
C LEU A 236 25.53 -7.96 10.28
N ARG A 237 25.79 -9.18 10.78
CA ARG A 237 24.84 -10.29 10.66
C ARG A 237 24.05 -10.54 11.94
N VAL A 238 22.78 -10.88 11.77
CA VAL A 238 21.90 -11.32 12.86
C VAL A 238 21.29 -12.70 12.56
N PRO A 239 20.85 -13.45 13.58
CA PRO A 239 20.04 -14.66 13.37
C PRO A 239 18.75 -14.35 12.59
N SER A 240 18.24 -15.32 11.82
CA SER A 240 16.93 -15.16 11.19
C SER A 240 15.78 -15.26 12.20
N GLY A 241 14.70 -14.54 11.93
CA GLY A 241 13.46 -14.58 12.72
C GLY A 241 13.65 -14.04 14.14
N GLU A 242 12.89 -14.58 15.09
CA GLU A 242 12.82 -14.03 16.45
C GLU A 242 14.13 -14.12 17.23
N GLY A 243 15.05 -15.01 16.83
CA GLY A 243 16.40 -15.06 17.40
C GLY A 243 17.17 -13.73 17.25
N ALA A 244 16.83 -12.90 16.26
CA ALA A 244 17.42 -11.57 16.05
C ALA A 244 17.13 -10.62 17.21
N LYS A 245 16.00 -10.78 17.89
CA LYS A 245 15.49 -9.81 18.87
C LYS A 245 16.00 -10.07 20.28
N ARG A 246 17.10 -10.81 20.45
CA ARG A 246 17.70 -11.05 21.77
C ARG A 246 18.57 -9.86 22.18
N LEU A 247 18.56 -9.52 23.48
CA LEU A 247 19.45 -8.50 24.03
C LEU A 247 20.93 -8.73 23.67
N SER A 248 21.39 -9.99 23.68
CA SER A 248 22.77 -10.33 23.30
C SER A 248 23.11 -10.06 21.84
N VAL A 249 22.10 -10.04 20.94
CA VAL A 249 22.29 -9.64 19.54
C VAL A 249 22.37 -8.12 19.45
N ALA A 250 21.51 -7.38 20.16
CA ALA A 250 21.58 -5.92 20.23
C ALA A 250 22.93 -5.43 20.78
N ALA A 251 23.45 -6.08 21.82
CA ALA A 251 24.78 -5.82 22.38
C ALA A 251 25.88 -5.91 21.32
N LYS A 252 25.93 -7.03 20.59
CA LYS A 252 26.90 -7.24 19.50
C LYS A 252 26.76 -6.22 18.38
N LEU A 253 25.54 -5.78 18.08
CA LEU A 253 25.32 -4.74 17.08
C LEU A 253 25.87 -3.39 17.55
N TRP A 254 25.66 -2.99 18.81
CA TRP A 254 26.27 -1.77 19.34
C TRP A 254 27.81 -1.81 19.27
N ASP A 255 28.42 -2.93 19.64
CA ASP A 255 29.87 -3.13 19.52
C ASP A 255 30.33 -3.03 18.06
N GLY A 256 29.58 -3.63 17.14
CA GLY A 256 29.85 -3.55 15.70
C GLY A 256 29.74 -2.14 15.12
N LEU A 257 28.74 -1.35 15.56
CA LEU A 257 28.61 0.05 15.17
C LEU A 257 29.78 0.89 15.67
N ALA A 258 30.24 0.66 16.90
CA ALA A 258 31.40 1.32 17.47
C ALA A 258 32.69 0.96 16.74
N ALA A 259 32.94 -0.33 16.51
CA ALA A 259 34.12 -0.81 15.77
C ALA A 259 34.16 -0.29 14.33
N GLY A 260 32.99 -0.18 13.68
CA GLY A 260 32.85 0.40 12.35
C GLY A 260 32.89 1.93 12.30
N ALA A 261 33.00 2.61 13.46
CA ALA A 261 32.96 4.08 13.59
C ALA A 261 31.72 4.73 12.94
N VAL A 262 30.54 4.15 13.16
CA VAL A 262 29.28 4.72 12.66
C VAL A 262 28.97 6.03 13.41
N GLY A 263 28.94 7.13 12.68
CA GLY A 263 28.62 8.47 13.21
C GLY A 263 27.14 8.83 13.13
N ARG A 264 26.81 10.08 13.51
CA ARG A 264 25.43 10.61 13.49
C ARG A 264 24.91 10.95 12.09
N ASP A 265 25.82 11.26 11.17
CA ASP A 265 25.45 11.58 9.78
C ASP A 265 25.22 10.31 8.95
N GLY A 266 25.80 9.19 9.37
CA GLY A 266 25.62 7.86 8.79
C GLY A 266 24.46 7.13 9.47
N GLY A 267 24.52 5.80 9.52
CA GLY A 267 23.49 5.07 10.26
C GLY A 267 23.39 3.58 9.97
N VAL A 268 22.21 3.05 10.28
CA VAL A 268 21.88 1.63 10.16
C VAL A 268 20.95 1.39 8.98
N LEU A 269 21.28 0.44 8.12
CA LEU A 269 20.42 -0.03 7.03
C LEU A 269 19.98 -1.45 7.32
N ALA A 270 18.69 -1.66 7.57
CA ALA A 270 18.15 -2.95 7.98
C ALA A 270 17.60 -3.73 6.78
N LEU A 271 18.25 -4.83 6.40
CA LEU A 271 17.85 -5.68 5.27
C LEU A 271 17.34 -7.04 5.78
N GLY A 272 16.02 -7.21 5.83
CA GLY A 272 15.40 -8.45 6.29
C GLY A 272 13.91 -8.33 6.60
N GLY A 273 13.36 -9.34 7.29
CA GLY A 273 11.98 -9.31 7.78
C GLY A 273 11.80 -8.41 9.01
N GLY A 274 10.58 -8.41 9.58
CA GLY A 274 10.22 -7.56 10.72
C GLY A 274 11.17 -7.67 11.92
N SER A 275 11.62 -8.87 12.28
CA SER A 275 12.55 -9.06 13.42
C SER A 275 13.92 -8.39 13.20
N VAL A 276 14.43 -8.37 11.96
CA VAL A 276 15.68 -7.66 11.62
C VAL A 276 15.45 -6.15 11.71
N GLY A 277 14.31 -5.67 11.19
CA GLY A 277 13.94 -4.26 11.26
C GLY A 277 13.77 -3.74 12.69
N ASP A 278 13.12 -4.52 13.55
CA ASP A 278 12.90 -4.20 14.96
C ASP A 278 14.20 -4.03 15.74
N VAL A 279 15.10 -5.04 15.68
CA VAL A 279 16.37 -4.98 16.42
C VAL A 279 17.27 -3.88 15.87
N SER A 280 17.32 -3.70 14.54
CA SER A 280 18.15 -2.67 13.90
C SER A 280 17.65 -1.27 14.26
N GLY A 281 16.33 -1.07 14.26
CA GLY A 281 15.71 0.18 14.67
C GLY A 281 15.96 0.50 16.14
N PHE A 282 15.85 -0.49 17.03
CA PHE A 282 16.11 -0.30 18.46
C PHE A 282 17.58 0.01 18.74
N VAL A 283 18.49 -0.70 18.08
CA VAL A 283 19.93 -0.43 18.14
C VAL A 283 20.23 0.99 17.66
N ALA A 284 19.67 1.41 16.52
CA ALA A 284 19.84 2.76 16.00
C ALA A 284 19.26 3.84 16.93
N ALA A 285 18.13 3.57 17.58
CA ALA A 285 17.48 4.50 18.52
C ALA A 285 18.34 4.79 19.76
N THR A 286 19.12 3.80 20.19
CA THR A 286 19.85 3.84 21.47
C THR A 286 21.34 4.13 21.29
N TYR A 287 21.92 3.76 20.15
CA TYR A 287 23.31 4.04 19.82
C TYR A 287 23.53 5.55 19.63
N LEU A 288 24.53 6.11 20.34
CA LEU A 288 24.82 7.55 20.36
C LEU A 288 23.59 8.45 20.68
N ARG A 289 22.59 7.91 21.39
CA ARG A 289 21.29 8.54 21.67
C ARG A 289 20.42 8.80 20.42
N GLY A 290 20.63 8.00 19.37
CA GLY A 290 19.84 8.03 18.14
C GLY A 290 20.68 8.38 16.92
N VAL A 291 21.02 7.38 16.12
CA VAL A 291 21.54 7.54 14.75
C VAL A 291 20.44 7.35 13.72
N ARG A 292 20.72 7.67 12.45
CA ARG A 292 19.76 7.46 11.35
C ARG A 292 19.53 5.98 11.12
N VAL A 293 18.34 5.64 10.64
CA VAL A 293 18.00 4.27 10.25
C VAL A 293 17.11 4.28 9.01
N ALA A 294 17.35 3.32 8.12
CA ALA A 294 16.45 3.03 7.01
C ALA A 294 16.15 1.52 6.94
N GLN A 295 14.96 1.18 6.48
CA GLN A 295 14.43 -0.18 6.47
C GLN A 295 14.30 -0.70 5.03
N ILE A 296 14.75 -1.92 4.78
CA ILE A 296 14.58 -2.65 3.52
C ILE A 296 13.86 -3.97 3.84
N PRO A 297 12.52 -3.93 4.00
CA PRO A 297 11.75 -5.10 4.35
C PRO A 297 11.79 -6.14 3.21
N THR A 298 12.18 -7.37 3.54
CA THR A 298 12.22 -8.49 2.58
C THR A 298 11.01 -9.43 2.69
N THR A 299 9.94 -9.00 3.38
CA THR A 299 8.69 -9.74 3.52
C THR A 299 7.51 -8.82 3.24
N LEU A 300 6.40 -9.37 2.73
CA LEU A 300 5.19 -8.58 2.49
C LEU A 300 4.64 -7.98 3.79
N LEU A 301 4.72 -8.71 4.90
CA LEU A 301 4.38 -8.20 6.23
C LEU A 301 5.24 -7.00 6.62
N GLY A 302 6.54 -7.05 6.35
CA GLY A 302 7.45 -5.93 6.62
C GLY A 302 7.10 -4.69 5.80
N MET A 303 6.79 -4.86 4.52
CA MET A 303 6.41 -3.78 3.60
C MET A 303 5.06 -3.16 3.96
N ALA A 304 4.08 -3.99 4.35
CA ALA A 304 2.72 -3.55 4.65
C ALA A 304 2.56 -3.00 6.08
N ASP A 305 3.40 -3.46 7.01
CA ASP A 305 3.23 -3.16 8.43
C ASP A 305 4.56 -2.89 9.14
N ALA A 306 5.37 -3.91 9.45
CA ALA A 306 6.42 -3.79 10.48
C ALA A 306 7.47 -2.67 10.24
N ALA A 307 7.84 -2.40 8.99
CA ALA A 307 8.83 -1.35 8.69
C ALA A 307 8.27 0.08 8.84
N ILE A 308 6.95 0.24 8.94
CA ILE A 308 6.26 1.53 8.95
C ILE A 308 5.81 1.90 10.36
N GLY A 309 6.17 3.10 10.81
CA GLY A 309 5.66 3.72 12.03
C GLY A 309 6.59 3.71 13.25
N GLY A 310 7.84 3.28 13.09
CA GLY A 310 8.91 3.54 14.06
C GLY A 310 8.82 2.79 15.38
N LYS A 311 7.91 1.83 15.55
CA LYS A 311 7.94 0.93 16.71
C LYS A 311 9.09 -0.04 16.49
N THR A 312 10.04 -0.06 17.42
CA THR A 312 11.23 -0.91 17.37
C THR A 312 11.45 -1.52 18.74
N ALA A 313 11.80 -2.80 18.81
CA ALA A 313 11.89 -3.48 20.09
C ALA A 313 12.77 -4.73 20.04
N ILE A 314 13.16 -5.17 21.23
CA ILE A 314 13.77 -6.47 21.48
C ILE A 314 12.94 -7.26 22.49
N ASP A 315 13.18 -8.56 22.52
CA ASP A 315 12.55 -9.49 23.43
C ASP A 315 13.42 -9.69 24.67
N ILE A 316 12.75 -9.84 25.81
CA ILE A 316 13.36 -10.20 27.09
C ILE A 316 12.71 -11.47 27.62
N ALA A 317 13.29 -12.06 28.67
CA ALA A 317 12.76 -13.29 29.28
C ALA A 317 11.28 -13.16 29.70
N ALA A 318 10.84 -11.96 30.08
CA ALA A 318 9.46 -11.68 30.46
C ALA A 318 8.47 -11.66 29.28
N GLY A 319 8.94 -11.48 28.05
CA GLY A 319 8.08 -11.45 26.87
C GLY A 319 8.65 -10.71 25.68
N LYS A 320 7.91 -10.79 24.57
CA LYS A 320 8.25 -10.16 23.29
C LYS A 320 7.94 -8.68 23.26
N ASN A 321 8.75 -7.91 22.54
CA ASN A 321 8.55 -6.48 22.25
C ASN A 321 8.38 -5.59 23.50
N LEU A 322 8.77 -6.04 24.70
CA LEU A 322 8.55 -5.30 25.93
C LEU A 322 9.55 -4.16 26.15
N VAL A 323 10.74 -4.25 25.55
CA VAL A 323 11.78 -3.24 25.63
C VAL A 323 12.01 -2.67 24.24
N GLY A 324 11.73 -1.39 24.06
CA GLY A 324 11.73 -0.77 22.74
C GLY A 324 11.75 0.75 22.77
N ALA A 325 11.68 1.33 21.58
CA ALA A 325 11.64 2.77 21.35
C ALA A 325 10.75 3.12 20.16
N PHE A 326 10.18 4.33 20.19
CA PHE A 326 9.63 4.99 19.01
C PHE A 326 10.76 5.71 18.28
N HIS A 327 11.24 5.13 17.19
CA HIS A 327 12.32 5.66 16.36
C HIS A 327 11.98 5.47 14.89
N SER A 328 11.35 6.49 14.29
CA SER A 328 10.96 6.44 12.88
C SER A 328 12.19 6.37 11.97
N PRO A 329 12.20 5.47 10.97
CA PRO A 329 13.26 5.46 9.97
C PRO A 329 13.14 6.66 9.02
N ASP A 330 14.27 7.13 8.52
CA ASP A 330 14.33 8.18 7.49
C ASP A 330 13.64 7.68 6.20
N ALA A 331 13.80 6.39 5.90
CA ALA A 331 13.18 5.75 4.74
C ALA A 331 12.83 4.27 4.94
N VAL A 332 11.81 3.83 4.19
CA VAL A 332 11.47 2.42 3.97
C VAL A 332 11.55 2.15 2.47
N PHE A 333 12.45 1.25 2.06
CA PHE A 333 12.64 0.82 0.68
C PHE A 333 11.96 -0.54 0.45
N ALA A 334 10.70 -0.52 0.03
CA ALA A 334 9.92 -1.71 -0.29
C ALA A 334 10.20 -2.15 -1.74
N ASP A 335 11.29 -2.92 -1.93
CA ASP A 335 11.61 -3.52 -3.22
C ASP A 335 10.72 -4.73 -3.49
N LEU A 336 9.76 -4.62 -4.41
CA LEU A 336 8.81 -5.69 -4.70
C LEU A 336 9.45 -6.95 -5.30
N SER A 337 10.61 -6.82 -5.96
CA SER A 337 11.29 -7.94 -6.62
C SER A 337 11.76 -9.01 -5.63
N VAL A 338 12.05 -8.62 -4.38
CA VAL A 338 12.53 -9.55 -3.33
C VAL A 338 11.46 -10.57 -2.91
N LEU A 339 10.18 -10.23 -3.14
CA LEU A 339 9.05 -11.09 -2.80
C LEU A 339 8.98 -12.36 -3.68
N ALA A 340 9.62 -12.35 -4.86
CA ALA A 340 9.68 -13.52 -5.75
C ALA A 340 10.33 -14.75 -5.11
N THR A 341 11.17 -14.56 -4.09
CA THR A 341 11.82 -15.66 -3.34
C THR A 341 11.14 -15.99 -2.01
N LEU A 342 10.10 -15.23 -1.64
CA LEU A 342 9.42 -15.37 -0.37
C LEU A 342 8.48 -16.60 -0.42
N PRO A 343 8.51 -17.49 0.58
CA PRO A 343 7.59 -18.63 0.61
C PRO A 343 6.13 -18.19 0.54
N GLU A 344 5.29 -18.94 -0.17
CA GLU A 344 3.87 -18.60 -0.37
C GLU A 344 3.13 -18.37 0.97
N ARG A 345 3.40 -19.20 1.99
CA ARG A 345 2.82 -19.03 3.33
C ARG A 345 3.16 -17.66 3.96
N GLN A 346 4.32 -17.10 3.65
CA GLN A 346 4.74 -15.78 4.14
C GLN A 346 4.13 -14.64 3.30
N ILE A 347 3.87 -14.85 2.01
CA ILE A 347 3.03 -13.95 1.21
C ILE A 347 1.62 -13.89 1.82
N SER A 348 0.97 -15.05 2.03
CA SER A 348 -0.33 -15.13 2.70
C SER A 348 -0.33 -14.47 4.08
N SER A 349 0.72 -14.70 4.88
CA SER A 349 0.87 -14.04 6.19
C SER A 349 0.86 -12.50 6.07
N GLY A 350 1.61 -11.94 5.11
CA GLY A 350 1.60 -10.49 4.85
C GLY A 350 0.25 -9.95 4.35
N LEU A 351 -0.50 -10.75 3.58
CA LEU A 351 -1.83 -10.35 3.11
C LEU A 351 -2.85 -10.13 4.23
N ALA A 352 -2.62 -10.67 5.44
CA ALA A 352 -3.46 -10.40 6.60
C ALA A 352 -3.43 -8.90 6.96
N GLU A 353 -2.24 -8.29 6.94
CA GLU A 353 -2.06 -6.87 7.27
C GLU A 353 -2.54 -5.95 6.15
N VAL A 354 -2.36 -6.37 4.89
CA VAL A 354 -2.97 -5.69 3.74
C VAL A 354 -4.50 -5.71 3.85
N THR A 355 -5.08 -6.86 4.22
CA THR A 355 -6.53 -7.01 4.43
C THR A 355 -7.02 -6.10 5.55
N LYS A 356 -6.31 -6.08 6.69
CA LYS A 356 -6.60 -5.19 7.81
C LYS A 356 -6.64 -3.73 7.36
N CYS A 357 -5.62 -3.28 6.64
CA CYS A 357 -5.54 -1.90 6.14
C CYS A 357 -6.64 -1.58 5.13
N ALA A 358 -6.96 -2.49 4.20
CA ALA A 358 -8.06 -2.31 3.26
C ALA A 358 -9.42 -2.14 3.98
N PHE A 359 -9.68 -2.95 5.01
CA PHE A 359 -10.91 -2.84 5.82
C PHE A 359 -10.96 -1.55 6.65
N LEU A 360 -9.81 -1.07 7.12
CA LEU A 360 -9.68 0.23 7.81
C LEU A 360 -9.88 1.43 6.87
N ALA A 361 -9.60 1.26 5.57
CA ALA A 361 -9.70 2.31 4.56
C ALA A 361 -11.14 2.56 4.10
N ASP A 362 -11.59 1.82 3.09
CA ASP A 362 -12.87 2.02 2.43
C ASP A 362 -13.27 0.78 1.61
N ARG A 363 -14.49 0.80 1.06
CA ARG A 363 -15.05 -0.32 0.28
C ARG A 363 -14.27 -0.59 -1.01
N GLU A 364 -13.71 0.45 -1.63
CA GLU A 364 -12.99 0.31 -2.88
C GLU A 364 -11.63 -0.36 -2.65
N ALA A 365 -10.94 -0.04 -1.56
CA ALA A 365 -9.71 -0.72 -1.15
C ALA A 365 -9.94 -2.22 -0.94
N VAL A 366 -11.05 -2.60 -0.28
CA VAL A 366 -11.43 -4.02 -0.12
C VAL A 366 -11.77 -4.67 -1.47
N ALA A 367 -12.49 -3.97 -2.34
CA ALA A 367 -12.84 -4.48 -3.68
C ALA A 367 -11.60 -4.68 -4.56
N GLN A 368 -10.67 -3.71 -4.55
CA GLN A 368 -9.41 -3.78 -5.28
C GLN A 368 -8.52 -4.90 -4.77
N LEU A 369 -8.35 -5.03 -3.46
CA LEU A 369 -7.65 -6.17 -2.88
C LEU A 369 -8.28 -7.47 -3.39
N GLY A 370 -9.62 -7.56 -3.32
CA GLY A 370 -10.38 -8.66 -3.87
C GLY A 370 -10.07 -8.95 -5.34
N ARG A 371 -9.98 -7.94 -6.23
CA ARG A 371 -9.64 -8.15 -7.64
C ARG A 371 -8.18 -8.59 -7.85
N GLY A 372 -7.25 -8.11 -7.03
CA GLY A 372 -5.81 -8.37 -7.16
C GLY A 372 -5.29 -9.65 -6.47
N LEU A 373 -6.06 -10.26 -5.56
CA LEU A 373 -5.57 -11.35 -4.69
C LEU A 373 -4.93 -12.52 -5.45
N ALA A 374 -5.51 -12.93 -6.58
CA ALA A 374 -4.96 -14.02 -7.39
C ALA A 374 -3.58 -13.63 -7.95
N GLY A 375 -3.44 -12.42 -8.47
CA GLY A 375 -2.17 -11.87 -8.97
C GLY A 375 -1.11 -11.77 -7.87
N MET A 376 -1.48 -11.28 -6.68
CA MET A 376 -0.53 -11.20 -5.56
C MET A 376 0.02 -12.57 -5.17
N ARG A 377 -0.84 -13.60 -5.13
CA ARG A 377 -0.42 -14.97 -4.81
C ARG A 377 0.45 -15.59 -5.90
N SER A 378 0.30 -15.19 -7.15
CA SER A 378 1.17 -15.61 -8.26
C SER A 378 2.39 -14.72 -8.47
N GLY A 379 2.62 -13.70 -7.63
CA GLY A 379 3.78 -12.81 -7.73
C GLY A 379 3.66 -11.70 -8.78
N ASP A 380 2.45 -11.36 -9.23
CA ASP A 380 2.24 -10.22 -10.13
C ASP A 380 2.63 -8.90 -9.42
N LEU A 381 3.64 -8.24 -9.96
CA LEU A 381 4.23 -7.04 -9.35
C LEU A 381 3.27 -5.85 -9.34
N GLY A 382 2.34 -5.75 -10.29
CA GLY A 382 1.33 -4.69 -10.31
C GLY A 382 0.34 -4.86 -9.16
N ALA A 383 -0.18 -6.07 -8.96
CA ALA A 383 -1.07 -6.40 -7.86
C ALA A 383 -0.37 -6.21 -6.50
N LEU A 384 0.91 -6.61 -6.38
CA LEU A 384 1.71 -6.40 -5.17
C LEU A 384 1.98 -4.91 -4.90
N LEU A 385 2.31 -4.12 -5.93
CA LEU A 385 2.50 -2.67 -5.79
C LEU A 385 1.25 -2.00 -5.23
N ALA A 386 0.09 -2.30 -5.81
CA ALA A 386 -1.19 -1.77 -5.37
C ALA A 386 -1.50 -2.15 -3.91
N ALA A 387 -1.29 -3.42 -3.54
CA ALA A 387 -1.53 -3.93 -2.20
C ALA A 387 -0.64 -3.27 -1.14
N VAL A 388 0.67 -3.19 -1.39
CA VAL A 388 1.62 -2.54 -0.47
C VAL A 388 1.32 -1.04 -0.38
N THR A 389 0.95 -0.40 -1.48
CA THR A 389 0.55 1.03 -1.49
C THR A 389 -0.64 1.29 -0.59
N ILE A 390 -1.72 0.50 -0.70
CA ILE A 390 -2.90 0.64 0.17
C ILE A 390 -2.50 0.52 1.63
N ALA A 391 -1.73 -0.52 1.99
CA ALA A 391 -1.32 -0.74 3.36
C ALA A 391 -0.46 0.42 3.91
N ALA A 392 0.55 0.84 3.15
CA ALA A 392 1.46 1.90 3.52
C ALA A 392 0.77 3.27 3.62
N GLU A 393 -0.17 3.60 2.73
CA GLU A 393 -0.93 4.87 2.78
C GLU A 393 -1.85 4.92 4.00
N VAL A 394 -2.59 3.83 4.26
CA VAL A 394 -3.50 3.74 5.42
C VAL A 394 -2.70 3.83 6.72
N LYS A 395 -1.65 3.02 6.84
CA LYS A 395 -0.82 3.01 8.04
C LYS A 395 -0.08 4.32 8.22
N GLY A 396 0.50 4.87 7.15
CA GLY A 396 1.19 6.15 7.15
C GLY A 396 0.29 7.31 7.56
N SER A 397 -0.95 7.34 7.06
CA SER A 397 -1.96 8.34 7.43
C SER A 397 -2.35 8.25 8.92
N ILE A 398 -2.50 7.04 9.47
CA ILE A 398 -2.79 6.83 10.89
C ILE A 398 -1.59 7.24 11.76
N VAL A 399 -0.38 6.80 11.40
CA VAL A 399 0.86 7.13 12.12
C VAL A 399 1.13 8.64 12.11
N SER A 400 0.90 9.31 10.99
CA SER A 400 1.10 10.76 10.86
C SER A 400 0.22 11.57 11.82
N ARG A 401 -0.99 11.06 12.12
CA ARG A 401 -1.95 11.70 13.02
C ARG A 401 -1.76 11.29 14.48
N ASP A 402 -1.17 10.13 14.73
CA ASP A 402 -0.93 9.59 16.07
C ASP A 402 0.41 8.82 16.13
N PRO A 403 1.55 9.53 16.15
CA PRO A 403 2.87 8.90 16.03
C PRO A 403 3.26 8.09 17.27
N ARG A 404 2.69 8.38 18.45
CA ARG A 404 3.04 7.74 19.73
C ARG A 404 1.93 6.90 20.34
N GLU A 405 0.89 6.56 19.56
CA GLU A 405 -0.20 5.67 20.00
C GLU A 405 -1.00 6.19 21.20
N ALA A 406 -1.41 7.45 21.13
CA ALA A 406 -2.26 8.10 22.12
C ALA A 406 -3.77 7.84 21.90
N GLY A 407 -4.17 7.28 20.76
CA GLY A 407 -5.56 6.92 20.49
C GLY A 407 -5.81 6.32 19.11
N LEU A 408 -5.79 7.14 18.05
CA LEU A 408 -6.16 6.73 16.69
C LEU A 408 -5.36 5.52 16.19
N ARG A 409 -4.07 5.42 16.55
CA ARG A 409 -3.20 4.33 16.12
C ARG A 409 -3.63 2.96 16.63
N GLU A 410 -4.43 2.91 17.69
CA GLU A 410 -5.04 1.68 18.19
C GLU A 410 -5.91 1.00 17.12
N LEU A 411 -6.46 1.73 16.13
CA LEU A 411 -7.20 1.12 15.02
C LEU A 411 -6.39 0.04 14.28
N LEU A 412 -5.07 0.16 14.24
CA LEU A 412 -4.18 -0.84 13.64
C LEU A 412 -4.15 -2.16 14.42
N ASN A 413 -4.71 -2.19 15.63
CA ASN A 413 -4.85 -3.40 16.45
C ASN A 413 -6.14 -4.19 16.12
N PHE A 414 -6.85 -3.87 15.04
CA PHE A 414 -7.95 -4.71 14.54
C PHE A 414 -7.45 -6.16 14.35
N GLY A 415 -8.09 -7.08 15.07
CA GLY A 415 -7.73 -8.50 15.13
C GLY A 415 -6.53 -8.86 16.03
N HIS A 416 -5.75 -7.89 16.53
CA HIS A 416 -4.50 -8.18 17.23
C HIS A 416 -4.71 -8.69 18.66
N THR A 417 -5.76 -8.29 19.39
CA THR A 417 -6.01 -8.75 20.77
C THR A 417 -6.14 -10.28 20.84
N MET A 418 -7.01 -10.87 20.00
CA MET A 418 -7.13 -12.32 19.90
C MET A 418 -5.98 -12.94 19.10
N GLY A 419 -5.48 -12.27 18.06
CA GLY A 419 -4.37 -12.74 17.24
C GLY A 419 -3.10 -12.99 18.04
N HIS A 420 -2.62 -12.00 18.79
CA HIS A 420 -1.44 -12.15 19.65
C HIS A 420 -1.64 -13.22 20.72
N ALA A 421 -2.83 -13.29 21.33
CA ALA A 421 -3.14 -14.34 22.30
C ALA A 421 -3.05 -15.74 21.67
N TYR A 422 -3.57 -15.91 20.45
CA TYR A 422 -3.50 -17.17 19.72
C TYR A 422 -2.07 -17.50 19.29
N GLU A 423 -1.33 -16.53 18.78
CA GLU A 423 0.07 -16.69 18.36
C GLU A 423 0.93 -17.22 19.52
N VAL A 424 0.86 -16.55 20.67
CA VAL A 424 1.62 -16.93 21.88
C VAL A 424 1.15 -18.29 22.41
N ALA A 425 -0.16 -18.51 22.51
CA ALA A 425 -0.70 -19.78 23.00
C ALA A 425 -0.37 -20.97 22.07
N SER A 426 -0.16 -20.72 20.78
CA SER A 426 0.28 -21.74 19.82
C SER A 426 1.76 -22.10 19.96
N GLY A 427 2.53 -21.37 20.79
CA GLY A 427 3.98 -21.47 20.82
C GLY A 427 4.63 -21.03 19.50
N TYR A 428 4.06 -20.01 18.84
CA TYR A 428 4.54 -19.47 17.56
C TYR A 428 4.59 -20.47 16.40
N ARG A 429 3.74 -21.51 16.43
CA ARG A 429 3.60 -22.47 15.31
C ARG A 429 2.79 -21.90 14.13
N VAL A 430 1.91 -20.95 14.42
CA VAL A 430 1.24 -20.13 13.41
C VAL A 430 2.08 -18.90 13.11
N THR A 431 1.96 -18.41 11.88
CA THR A 431 2.53 -17.09 11.52
C THR A 431 1.67 -15.98 12.13
N HIS A 432 2.26 -14.79 12.30
CA HIS A 432 1.55 -13.59 12.74
C HIS A 432 0.28 -13.33 11.93
N GLY A 433 0.37 -13.35 10.60
CA GLY A 433 -0.78 -13.12 9.71
C GLY A 433 -1.89 -14.16 9.82
N GLU A 434 -1.55 -15.44 10.04
CA GLU A 434 -2.56 -16.48 10.32
C GLU A 434 -3.31 -16.19 11.62
N ALA A 435 -2.59 -15.73 12.65
CA ALA A 435 -3.18 -15.40 13.93
C ALA A 435 -4.04 -14.13 13.85
N VAL A 436 -3.56 -13.08 13.17
CA VAL A 436 -4.31 -11.84 12.92
C VAL A 436 -5.55 -12.10 12.07
N ALA A 437 -5.49 -12.97 11.05
CA ALA A 437 -6.66 -13.35 10.26
C ALA A 437 -7.78 -13.94 11.13
N VAL A 438 -7.45 -14.94 11.96
CA VAL A 438 -8.39 -15.52 12.95
C VAL A 438 -8.88 -14.45 13.92
N GLY A 439 -7.99 -13.57 14.37
CA GLY A 439 -8.33 -12.46 15.26
C GLY A 439 -9.30 -11.44 14.64
N MET A 440 -9.17 -11.11 13.36
CA MET A 440 -10.09 -10.22 12.65
C MET A 440 -11.48 -10.84 12.50
N VAL A 441 -11.57 -12.14 12.19
CA VAL A 441 -12.85 -12.86 12.15
C VAL A 441 -13.48 -12.89 13.55
N TYR A 442 -12.68 -13.15 14.59
CA TYR A 442 -13.14 -13.10 15.99
C TYR A 442 -13.68 -11.73 16.37
N ALA A 443 -12.94 -10.66 16.09
CA ALA A 443 -13.34 -9.29 16.40
C ALA A 443 -14.62 -8.90 15.65
N THR A 444 -14.77 -9.33 14.40
CA THR A 444 -16.00 -9.09 13.62
C THR A 444 -17.19 -9.87 14.20
N ALA A 445 -17.00 -11.13 14.58
CA ALA A 445 -18.04 -11.91 15.26
C ALA A 445 -18.45 -11.30 16.61
N LEU A 446 -17.48 -10.77 17.36
CA LEU A 446 -17.78 -10.05 18.60
C LEU A 446 -18.58 -8.76 18.32
N ALA A 447 -18.23 -8.01 17.28
CA ALA A 447 -18.98 -6.83 16.86
C ALA A 447 -20.43 -7.15 16.47
N GLU A 448 -20.66 -8.25 15.74
CA GLU A 448 -22.01 -8.72 15.41
C GLU A 448 -22.82 -9.07 16.67
N ARG A 449 -22.21 -9.78 17.63
CA ARG A 449 -22.89 -10.15 18.89
C ARG A 449 -23.25 -8.95 19.77
N LEU A 450 -22.47 -7.88 19.65
CA LEU A 450 -22.74 -6.60 20.31
C LEU A 450 -23.65 -5.68 19.48
N ALA A 451 -24.23 -6.17 18.37
CA ALA A 451 -25.07 -5.41 17.43
C ALA A 451 -24.38 -4.16 16.86
N LEU A 452 -23.05 -4.20 16.75
CA LEU A 452 -22.22 -3.10 16.26
C LEU A 452 -21.96 -3.18 14.75
N ALA A 453 -21.96 -4.39 14.20
CA ALA A 453 -21.67 -4.67 12.79
C ALA A 453 -22.87 -5.31 12.08
N SER A 454 -22.98 -5.07 10.77
CA SER A 454 -23.94 -5.77 9.92
C SER A 454 -23.56 -7.25 9.77
N PRO A 455 -24.53 -8.20 9.71
CA PRO A 455 -24.27 -9.62 9.46
C PRO A 455 -23.58 -9.92 8.12
N ALA A 456 -23.54 -8.97 7.18
CA ALA A 456 -22.86 -9.14 5.90
C ALA A 456 -21.32 -8.95 6.00
N LEU A 457 -20.82 -8.34 7.08
CA LEU A 457 -19.42 -7.94 7.17
C LEU A 457 -18.47 -9.12 7.37
N ARG A 458 -18.82 -10.07 8.25
CA ARG A 458 -17.98 -11.25 8.49
C ARG A 458 -17.86 -12.17 7.28
N PRO A 459 -18.94 -12.54 6.56
CA PRO A 459 -18.82 -13.33 5.33
C PRO A 459 -17.94 -12.66 4.27
N GLN A 460 -18.02 -11.32 4.15
CA GLN A 460 -17.15 -10.57 3.24
C GLN A 460 -15.67 -10.65 3.66
N LEU A 461 -15.37 -10.49 4.95
CA LEU A 461 -14.00 -10.64 5.48
C LEU A 461 -13.48 -12.07 5.30
N GLU A 462 -14.27 -13.07 5.66
CA GLU A 462 -13.90 -14.49 5.53
C GLU A 462 -13.61 -14.87 4.08
N SER A 463 -14.40 -14.35 3.12
CA SER A 463 -14.16 -14.56 1.69
C SER A 463 -12.82 -14.00 1.23
N VAL A 464 -12.47 -12.78 1.64
CA VAL A 464 -11.19 -12.14 1.31
C VAL A 464 -10.02 -12.93 1.92
N LEU A 465 -10.12 -13.30 3.20
CA LEU A 465 -9.09 -14.08 3.90
C LEU A 465 -8.89 -15.47 3.28
N ALA A 466 -9.98 -16.17 2.96
CA ALA A 466 -9.89 -17.49 2.32
C ALA A 466 -9.19 -17.41 0.96
N ARG A 467 -9.49 -16.38 0.14
CA ARG A 467 -8.84 -16.14 -1.16
C ARG A 467 -7.37 -15.74 -1.02
N ALA A 468 -6.99 -15.15 0.11
CA ALA A 468 -5.60 -14.89 0.50
C ALA A 468 -4.89 -16.14 1.07
N ALA A 469 -5.55 -17.30 1.09
CA ALA A 469 -5.08 -18.54 1.71
C ALA A 469 -4.76 -18.40 3.21
N LEU A 470 -5.56 -17.59 3.91
CA LEU A 470 -5.49 -17.40 5.36
C LEU A 470 -6.60 -18.17 6.09
N PRO A 471 -6.34 -18.67 7.30
CA PRO A 471 -7.35 -19.35 8.10
C PRO A 471 -8.38 -18.36 8.63
N THR A 472 -9.65 -18.69 8.44
CA THR A 472 -10.78 -18.01 9.10
C THR A 472 -11.21 -18.73 10.39
N ARG A 473 -10.77 -19.98 10.56
CA ARG A 473 -10.99 -20.80 11.75
C ARG A 473 -9.72 -21.53 12.17
N ALA A 474 -9.57 -21.73 13.48
CA ALA A 474 -8.43 -22.40 14.09
C ALA A 474 -8.84 -23.28 15.28
N ARG A 475 -7.97 -24.23 15.64
CA ARG A 475 -8.03 -24.90 16.93
C ARG A 475 -7.33 -24.02 17.96
N LEU A 476 -8.11 -23.27 18.74
CA LEU A 476 -7.58 -22.37 19.76
C LEU A 476 -7.08 -23.19 20.97
N PRO A 477 -5.81 -23.03 21.39
CA PRO A 477 -5.33 -23.66 22.62
C PRO A 477 -6.09 -23.12 23.84
N ARG A 478 -6.40 -23.97 24.83
CA ARG A 478 -7.13 -23.55 26.04
C ARG A 478 -6.48 -22.35 26.75
N ALA A 479 -5.15 -22.29 26.71
CA ALA A 479 -4.35 -21.20 27.29
C ALA A 479 -4.55 -19.82 26.62
N VAL A 480 -5.20 -19.74 25.45
CA VAL A 480 -5.45 -18.47 24.74
C VAL A 480 -6.12 -17.43 25.65
N TRP A 481 -7.08 -17.86 26.48
CA TRP A 481 -7.80 -16.98 27.38
C TRP A 481 -6.92 -16.40 28.49
N THR A 482 -5.86 -17.12 28.90
CA THR A 482 -4.87 -16.57 29.84
C THR A 482 -4.18 -15.34 29.25
N TYR A 483 -3.91 -15.33 27.95
CA TYR A 483 -3.25 -14.20 27.27
C TYR A 483 -4.23 -13.06 26.99
N VAL A 484 -5.45 -13.36 26.53
CA VAL A 484 -6.52 -12.34 26.36
C VAL A 484 -6.79 -11.59 27.69
N LEU A 485 -6.83 -12.32 28.80
CA LEU A 485 -7.08 -11.74 30.13
C LEU A 485 -5.84 -11.07 30.75
N ARG A 486 -4.62 -11.39 30.31
CA ARG A 486 -3.39 -10.71 30.75
C ARG A 486 -3.29 -9.30 30.18
N ASP A 487 -3.69 -9.10 28.92
CA ASP A 487 -3.76 -7.78 28.29
C ASP A 487 -4.62 -6.80 29.11
N LYS A 488 -5.71 -7.31 29.70
CA LYS A 488 -6.58 -6.59 30.66
C LYS A 488 -5.79 -5.99 31.84
N LYS A 489 -4.80 -6.73 32.37
CA LYS A 489 -4.02 -6.31 33.55
C LYS A 489 -2.96 -5.27 33.18
N ALA A 490 -2.40 -5.33 31.98
CA ALA A 490 -1.40 -4.37 31.51
C ALA A 490 -1.97 -2.95 31.34
N ARG A 491 -3.28 -2.80 31.10
CA ARG A 491 -3.96 -1.51 30.86
C ARG A 491 -4.94 -1.11 31.97
N ALA A 492 -4.51 -1.19 33.22
CA ALA A 492 -5.30 -0.77 34.40
C ALA A 492 -6.69 -1.43 34.50
N GLY A 493 -6.81 -2.70 34.09
CA GLY A 493 -7.99 -3.53 34.33
C GLY A 493 -9.02 -3.59 33.20
N LYS A 494 -8.79 -2.97 32.04
CA LYS A 494 -9.72 -3.01 30.89
C LYS A 494 -9.06 -3.48 29.60
N THR A 495 -9.61 -4.53 28.99
CA THR A 495 -9.22 -4.96 27.63
C THR A 495 -9.93 -4.06 26.62
N ARG A 496 -9.17 -3.44 25.72
CA ARG A 496 -9.69 -2.64 24.61
C ARG A 496 -9.82 -3.51 23.38
N TRP A 497 -10.99 -3.45 22.74
CA TRP A 497 -11.28 -4.17 21.52
C TRP A 497 -11.52 -3.21 20.38
N ILE A 498 -10.82 -3.41 19.28
CA ILE A 498 -11.06 -2.68 18.03
C ILE A 498 -12.05 -3.48 17.21
N LEU A 499 -13.29 -3.02 17.19
CA LEU A 499 -14.42 -3.71 16.59
C LEU A 499 -14.90 -2.98 15.34
N PRO A 500 -15.05 -3.66 14.20
CA PRO A 500 -15.58 -3.02 13.01
C PRO A 500 -17.08 -2.70 13.17
N ARG A 501 -17.51 -1.58 12.61
CA ARG A 501 -18.94 -1.23 12.44
C ARG A 501 -19.39 -1.50 11.01
N ARG A 502 -18.57 -1.02 10.08
CA ARG A 502 -18.62 -1.24 8.63
C ARG A 502 -17.22 -1.00 8.09
N ILE A 503 -16.95 -1.38 6.85
CA ILE A 503 -15.68 -1.04 6.18
C ILE A 503 -15.43 0.48 6.30
N GLY A 504 -14.23 0.86 6.72
CA GLY A 504 -13.81 2.24 6.96
C GLY A 504 -14.29 2.86 8.29
N ARG A 505 -15.00 2.11 9.15
CA ARG A 505 -15.49 2.63 10.45
C ARG A 505 -15.41 1.58 11.55
N PHE A 506 -14.68 1.91 12.61
CA PHE A 506 -14.39 1.04 13.75
C PHE A 506 -14.74 1.74 15.06
N SER A 507 -14.79 0.97 16.15
CA SER A 507 -14.93 1.50 17.51
C SER A 507 -14.00 0.78 18.46
N GLU A 508 -13.43 1.55 19.38
CA GLU A 508 -12.86 0.99 20.60
C GLU A 508 -14.01 0.63 21.55
N VAL A 509 -13.98 -0.60 22.06
CA VAL A 509 -14.96 -1.11 23.02
C VAL A 509 -14.23 -1.72 24.22
N THR A 510 -14.59 -1.28 25.42
CA THR A 510 -14.10 -1.84 26.68
C THR A 510 -15.20 -2.60 27.41
N ASP A 511 -14.85 -3.22 28.54
CA ASP A 511 -15.80 -3.78 29.50
C ASP A 511 -16.76 -4.85 28.92
N VAL A 512 -16.28 -5.59 27.92
CA VAL A 512 -17.02 -6.71 27.30
C VAL A 512 -17.07 -7.90 28.26
N SER A 513 -18.25 -8.47 28.47
CA SER A 513 -18.43 -9.62 29.37
C SER A 513 -17.70 -10.87 28.86
N GLU A 514 -17.18 -11.69 29.77
CA GLU A 514 -16.47 -12.92 29.40
C GLU A 514 -17.37 -13.89 28.63
N SER A 515 -18.66 -13.96 28.99
CA SER A 515 -19.65 -14.74 28.24
C SER A 515 -19.76 -14.27 26.79
N ALA A 516 -19.68 -12.95 26.56
CA ALA A 516 -19.71 -12.41 25.22
C ALA A 516 -18.47 -12.76 24.40
N LEU A 517 -17.29 -12.65 25.03
CA LEU A 517 -16.01 -13.02 24.45
C LEU A 517 -15.96 -14.50 24.06
N ARG A 518 -16.38 -15.40 24.97
CA ARG A 518 -16.37 -16.85 24.73
C ARG A 518 -17.35 -17.26 23.64
N ALA A 519 -18.53 -16.66 23.58
CA ALA A 519 -19.49 -16.96 22.53
C ALA A 519 -19.03 -16.48 21.14
N ALA A 520 -18.29 -15.36 21.05
CA ALA A 520 -17.66 -14.94 19.80
C ALA A 520 -16.58 -15.93 19.32
N ALA A 521 -15.87 -16.61 20.24
CA ALA A 521 -14.83 -17.58 19.89
C ALA A 521 -15.36 -18.78 19.10
N ARG A 522 -16.64 -19.15 19.31
CA ARG A 522 -17.29 -20.23 18.57
C ARG A 522 -17.33 -19.99 17.06
N ALA A 523 -17.30 -18.72 16.61
CA ALA A 523 -17.26 -18.39 15.19
C ALA A 523 -15.94 -18.76 14.51
N VAL A 524 -14.84 -18.82 15.29
CA VAL A 524 -13.49 -19.08 14.79
C VAL A 524 -12.92 -20.43 15.24
N GLU A 525 -13.61 -21.16 16.11
CA GLU A 525 -13.20 -22.52 16.50
C GLU A 525 -13.50 -23.52 15.36
N ARG A 526 -12.52 -24.38 15.05
CA ARG A 526 -12.77 -25.57 14.21
C ARG A 526 -13.49 -26.64 15.04
N ALA A 527 -14.49 -27.29 14.46
CA ALA A 527 -15.06 -28.51 15.02
C ALA A 527 -13.98 -29.60 15.13
N ALA A 528 -14.11 -30.46 16.14
CA ALA A 528 -13.12 -31.47 16.52
C ALA A 528 -12.81 -32.46 15.40
#